data_AF-G4D1I0-F1
#
_entry.id   AF-G4D1I0-F1
#
_cell.length_a   1.000
_cell.length_b   1.000
_cell.length_c   1.000
_cell.angle_alpha   90.00
_cell.angle_beta   90.00
_cell.angle_gamma   90.00
#
_symmetry.space_group_name_H-M   'P 1'
#
loop_
_entity.id
_entity.type
_entity.pdbx_description
1 polymer ?
#
loop_
_entity_poly.entity_id
_entity_poly.type
_entity_poly.pdbx_seq_one_letter_code
_entity_poly.pdbx_strand_id
1 'polypeptide(L)'
;MLGLVLEGGGAKGAYQIGSYFALKELGYKFDAVVGTSIGAINGAMIAMGEANVAMEAWRNTGLSDYYDNKEIAQIVSEKQTNNMFHSFKKLIDNLNSKRISIEPLRNFVYKYIDEDKVRNSDLKFGLVTINLTDRVVEEKFVEDIPKGQLRDYIIASCYLPIFKRELINGKAYLDGGFANQIPYNMVERLGMRPVIIRANPNDFRNMIMPSDAIVIAPSEKYVETMDFNPNKSDELMRIGYFDTYKKFKGLLGKKYYVKPFDEVEADKLLRELYFEKVKEYSNLQFESEYRKFYEEFIPSIAANLKLESNYKYSEVLTGLFEYFANKHNIEYLKIYDIEQLSAILKARGDFEKLPEELLSAFNIKILMNKVLR
;
A
#
# COMPACT_ATOMS: atom_id res chain seq x y z
N MET A 1 -7.62 17.91 15.33
CA MET A 1 -8.49 17.57 14.18
C MET A 1 -7.66 16.82 13.17
N LEU A 2 -8.21 15.78 12.58
CA LEU A 2 -7.53 14.92 11.61
C LEU A 2 -8.27 14.98 10.28
N GLY A 3 -7.52 15.09 9.17
CA GLY A 3 -8.09 14.95 7.83
C GLY A 3 -7.54 13.71 7.14
N LEU A 4 -8.46 12.91 6.59
CA LEU A 4 -8.12 11.73 5.82
C LEU A 4 -7.76 12.13 4.38
N VAL A 5 -6.63 11.64 3.87
CA VAL A 5 -6.15 11.90 2.51
C VAL A 5 -6.02 10.59 1.76
N LEU A 6 -6.72 10.47 0.63
CA LEU A 6 -6.76 9.26 -0.18
C LEU A 6 -6.05 9.48 -1.52
N GLU A 7 -4.92 8.81 -1.72
CA GLU A 7 -4.10 8.92 -2.93
C GLU A 7 -4.84 8.41 -4.19
N GLY A 8 -4.60 9.02 -5.35
CA GLY A 8 -5.06 8.47 -6.62
C GLY A 8 -4.32 7.17 -7.02
N GLY A 9 -5.03 6.16 -7.50
CA GLY A 9 -4.41 4.86 -7.80
C GLY A 9 -5.24 3.82 -8.54
N GLY A 10 -6.40 4.17 -9.09
CA GLY A 10 -7.28 3.23 -9.81
C GLY A 10 -7.70 2.03 -8.95
N ALA A 11 -7.58 0.81 -9.47
CA ALA A 11 -7.98 -0.42 -8.79
C ALA A 11 -7.33 -0.65 -7.41
N LYS A 12 -6.21 0.02 -7.12
CA LYS A 12 -5.53 -0.01 -5.81
C LYS A 12 -6.35 0.65 -4.69
N GLY A 13 -7.43 1.36 -5.02
CA GLY A 13 -8.29 2.02 -4.03
C GLY A 13 -8.94 1.07 -3.03
N ALA A 14 -9.07 -0.23 -3.32
CA ALA A 14 -9.56 -1.22 -2.35
C ALA A 14 -8.71 -1.24 -1.06
N TYR A 15 -7.39 -1.07 -1.17
CA TYR A 15 -6.48 -0.97 -0.02
C TYR A 15 -6.87 0.16 0.95
N GLN A 16 -7.37 1.28 0.41
CA GLN A 16 -7.73 2.45 1.21
C GLN A 16 -8.92 2.18 2.12
N ILE A 17 -9.91 1.44 1.62
CA ILE A 17 -11.10 1.09 2.39
C ILE A 17 -10.74 0.18 3.56
N GLY A 18 -9.91 -0.84 3.33
CA GLY A 18 -9.40 -1.69 4.40
C GLY A 18 -8.65 -0.94 5.49
N SER A 19 -7.77 -0.03 5.07
CA SER A 19 -7.02 0.83 5.97
C SER A 19 -7.94 1.77 6.79
N TYR A 20 -8.97 2.33 6.15
CA TYR A 20 -9.97 3.15 6.82
C TYR A 20 -10.74 2.37 7.91
N PHE A 21 -11.11 1.11 7.65
CA PHE A 21 -11.75 0.27 8.67
C PHE A 21 -10.87 0.02 9.89
N ALA A 22 -9.59 -0.30 9.67
CA ALA A 22 -8.64 -0.46 10.76
C ALA A 22 -8.45 0.85 11.55
N LEU A 23 -8.34 2.01 10.88
CA LEU A 23 -8.29 3.32 11.55
C LEU A 23 -9.52 3.57 12.42
N LYS A 24 -10.72 3.29 11.89
CA LYS A 24 -11.98 3.44 12.62
C LYS A 24 -12.03 2.53 13.86
N GLU A 25 -11.60 1.28 13.73
CA GLU A 25 -11.53 0.32 14.85
C GLU A 25 -10.51 0.74 15.91
N LEU A 26 -9.40 1.34 15.49
CA LEU A 26 -8.39 1.93 16.38
C LEU A 26 -8.84 3.25 17.02
N GLY A 27 -10.06 3.72 16.75
CA GLY A 27 -10.64 4.91 17.37
C GLY A 27 -10.28 6.24 16.70
N TYR A 28 -9.69 6.21 15.49
CA TYR A 28 -9.42 7.43 14.73
C TYR A 28 -10.73 8.03 14.21
N LYS A 29 -10.89 9.34 14.45
CA LYS A 29 -12.00 10.15 13.95
C LYS A 29 -11.43 11.21 13.01
N PHE A 30 -12.13 11.47 11.92
CA PHE A 30 -11.76 12.45 10.92
C PHE A 30 -12.80 13.56 10.89
N ASP A 31 -12.36 14.76 10.54
CA ASP A 31 -13.20 15.94 10.37
C ASP A 31 -13.33 16.32 8.87
N ALA A 32 -12.45 15.78 8.04
CA ALA A 32 -12.45 15.93 6.59
C ALA A 32 -11.93 14.66 5.91
N VAL A 33 -12.37 14.42 4.69
CA VAL A 33 -11.82 13.42 3.77
C VAL A 33 -11.63 14.04 2.40
N VAL A 34 -10.41 13.96 1.88
CA VAL A 34 -10.07 14.45 0.54
C VAL A 34 -9.44 13.33 -0.27
N GLY A 35 -9.68 13.32 -1.57
CA GLY A 35 -9.10 12.31 -2.43
C GLY A 35 -9.03 12.70 -3.89
N THR A 36 -8.14 12.01 -4.61
CA THR A 36 -7.94 12.21 -6.04
C THR A 36 -8.28 10.94 -6.78
N SER A 37 -8.98 11.02 -7.92
CA SER A 37 -9.34 9.86 -8.74
C SER A 37 -10.13 8.84 -7.91
N ILE A 38 -9.67 7.59 -7.83
CA ILE A 38 -10.29 6.58 -6.97
C ILE A 38 -10.40 7.01 -5.50
N GLY A 39 -9.48 7.83 -5.02
CA GLY A 39 -9.54 8.40 -3.67
C GLY A 39 -10.74 9.32 -3.50
N ALA A 40 -11.17 10.04 -4.54
CA ALA A 40 -12.38 10.86 -4.50
C ALA A 40 -13.64 10.00 -4.41
N ILE A 41 -13.69 8.88 -5.14
CA ILE A 41 -14.79 7.90 -5.06
C ILE A 41 -14.89 7.31 -3.65
N ASN A 42 -13.77 6.77 -3.13
CA ASN A 42 -13.72 6.22 -1.78
C ASN A 42 -14.04 7.28 -0.72
N GLY A 43 -13.53 8.50 -0.90
CA GLY A 43 -13.77 9.63 0.00
C GLY A 43 -15.25 10.02 0.06
N ALA A 44 -15.94 10.04 -1.08
CA ALA A 44 -17.38 10.31 -1.13
C ALA A 44 -18.17 9.21 -0.39
N MET A 45 -17.86 7.93 -0.62
CA MET A 45 -18.51 6.82 0.09
C MET A 45 -18.25 6.86 1.61
N ILE A 46 -17.04 7.25 2.03
CA ILE A 46 -16.71 7.47 3.44
C ILE A 46 -17.50 8.64 4.02
N ALA A 47 -17.58 9.76 3.29
CA ALA A 47 -18.33 10.94 3.71
C ALA A 47 -19.83 10.64 3.87
N MET A 48 -20.42 9.76 3.07
CA MET A 48 -21.81 9.31 3.24
C MET A 48 -22.07 8.60 4.59
N GLY A 49 -21.03 8.26 5.36
CA GLY A 49 -21.13 7.44 6.57
C GLY A 49 -21.31 5.94 6.27
N GLU A 50 -21.28 5.55 5.00
CA GLU A 50 -21.61 4.22 4.51
C GLU A 50 -20.36 3.48 4.05
N ALA A 51 -19.35 3.37 4.91
CA ALA A 51 -18.10 2.67 4.56
C ALA A 51 -18.32 1.20 4.15
N ASN A 52 -19.42 0.57 4.59
CA ASN A 52 -19.80 -0.77 4.15
C ASN A 52 -20.21 -0.80 2.67
N VAL A 53 -20.82 0.28 2.16
CA VAL A 53 -21.15 0.44 0.73
C VAL A 53 -19.86 0.48 -0.09
N ALA A 54 -18.78 1.07 0.43
CA ALA A 54 -17.49 1.03 -0.25
C ALA A 54 -16.95 -0.40 -0.39
N MET A 55 -17.04 -1.24 0.65
CA MET A 55 -16.63 -2.65 0.55
C MET A 55 -17.48 -3.42 -0.47
N GLU A 56 -18.79 -3.22 -0.45
CA GLU A 56 -19.69 -3.84 -1.42
C GLU A 56 -19.37 -3.38 -2.83
N ALA A 57 -19.12 -2.09 -3.02
CA ALA A 57 -18.77 -1.51 -4.30
C ALA A 57 -17.49 -2.14 -4.86
N TRP A 58 -16.46 -2.35 -4.03
CA TRP A 58 -15.22 -3.02 -4.43
C TRP A 58 -15.38 -4.52 -4.73
N ARG A 59 -16.29 -5.20 -4.05
CA ARG A 59 -16.62 -6.61 -4.32
C ARG A 59 -17.49 -6.79 -5.57
N ASN A 60 -18.27 -5.77 -5.92
CA ASN A 60 -19.27 -5.79 -7.00
C ASN A 60 -19.04 -4.66 -8.00
N THR A 61 -17.79 -4.33 -8.34
CA THR A 61 -17.49 -3.17 -9.20
C THR A 61 -18.07 -3.35 -10.60
N GLY A 62 -18.00 -4.57 -11.15
CA GLY A 62 -18.24 -4.83 -12.57
C GLY A 62 -17.26 -4.12 -13.49
N LEU A 63 -16.24 -3.42 -12.95
CA LEU A 63 -15.28 -2.62 -13.71
C LEU A 63 -14.19 -3.51 -14.35
N SER A 64 -13.96 -4.71 -13.80
CA SER A 64 -13.04 -5.72 -14.34
C SER A 64 -13.34 -6.03 -15.80
N ASP A 65 -14.62 -6.25 -16.11
CA ASP A 65 -15.07 -6.77 -17.40
C ASP A 65 -14.89 -5.75 -18.54
N TYR A 66 -14.69 -4.47 -18.19
CA TYR A 66 -14.56 -3.37 -19.14
C TYR A 66 -13.13 -2.83 -19.26
N TYR A 67 -12.33 -2.92 -18.20
CA TYR A 67 -11.05 -2.22 -18.10
C TYR A 67 -9.81 -3.13 -18.03
N ASP A 68 -9.99 -4.45 -18.02
CA ASP A 68 -8.89 -5.41 -18.04
C ASP A 68 -8.26 -5.52 -19.44
N ASN A 69 -7.49 -4.49 -19.83
CA ASN A 69 -6.79 -4.43 -21.10
C ASN A 69 -5.33 -4.01 -20.93
N LYS A 70 -4.40 -4.84 -21.43
CA LYS A 70 -2.94 -4.60 -21.38
C LYS A 70 -2.50 -3.25 -21.98
N GLU A 71 -3.24 -2.73 -22.96
CA GLU A 71 -2.98 -1.43 -23.59
C GLU A 71 -3.19 -0.25 -22.61
N ILE A 72 -4.12 -0.36 -21.65
CA ILE A 72 -4.38 0.71 -20.66
C ILE A 72 -3.25 0.78 -19.63
N ALA A 73 -2.75 -0.39 -19.20
CA ALA A 73 -1.66 -0.48 -18.24
C ALA A 73 -0.39 0.25 -18.74
N GLN A 74 -0.12 0.22 -20.05
CA GLN A 74 1.01 0.90 -20.68
C GLN A 74 0.86 2.44 -20.64
N ILE A 75 -0.34 2.97 -20.81
CA ILE A 75 -0.61 4.41 -20.71
C ILE A 75 -0.47 4.90 -19.27
N VAL A 76 -0.89 4.08 -18.30
CA VAL A 76 -0.78 4.41 -16.89
C VAL A 76 0.66 4.33 -16.39
N SER A 77 1.49 3.43 -16.92
CA SER A 77 2.91 3.37 -16.54
C SER A 77 3.71 4.59 -17.05
N GLU A 78 3.30 5.20 -18.16
CA GLU A 78 3.89 6.44 -18.67
C GLU A 78 3.62 7.68 -17.79
N LYS A 79 2.66 7.61 -16.84
CA LYS A 79 2.40 8.67 -15.83
C LYS A 79 3.62 9.00 -14.97
N GLN A 80 4.66 8.16 -14.94
CA GLN A 80 5.85 8.36 -14.09
C GLN A 80 7.01 9.11 -14.76
N THR A 81 6.91 9.53 -16.03
CA THR A 81 8.02 10.24 -16.72
C THR A 81 7.80 11.75 -16.85
N ASN A 82 8.84 12.53 -16.52
CA ASN A 82 8.86 13.99 -16.37
C ASN A 82 8.54 14.86 -17.61
N ASN A 83 8.03 14.30 -18.71
CA ASN A 83 7.73 15.07 -19.93
C ASN A 83 6.21 15.14 -20.21
N MET A 84 5.51 15.85 -19.33
CA MET A 84 4.04 15.96 -19.29
C MET A 84 3.37 16.37 -20.62
N PHE A 85 3.96 17.29 -21.41
CA PHE A 85 3.29 17.81 -22.61
C PHE A 85 3.64 17.05 -23.91
N HIS A 86 4.85 16.50 -24.01
CA HIS A 86 5.31 15.84 -25.24
C HIS A 86 4.80 14.40 -25.36
N SER A 87 4.68 13.68 -24.24
CA SER A 87 4.03 12.37 -24.20
C SER A 87 2.52 12.50 -24.44
N PHE A 88 1.90 13.58 -23.96
CA PHE A 88 0.45 13.84 -24.07
C PHE A 88 -0.05 13.94 -25.51
N LYS A 89 0.67 14.63 -26.40
CA LYS A 89 0.29 14.76 -27.81
C LYS A 89 0.43 13.44 -28.58
N LYS A 90 1.54 12.72 -28.38
CA LYS A 90 1.76 11.38 -28.97
C LYS A 90 0.71 10.36 -28.52
N LEU A 91 0.32 10.39 -27.25
CA LEU A 91 -0.66 9.47 -26.68
C LEU A 91 -2.07 9.74 -27.24
N ILE A 92 -2.43 11.01 -27.39
CA ILE A 92 -3.69 11.44 -28.01
C ILE A 92 -3.77 11.06 -29.49
N ASP A 93 -2.68 11.25 -30.23
CA ASP A 93 -2.64 11.03 -31.69
C ASP A 93 -2.69 9.52 -32.03
N ASN A 94 -2.15 8.65 -31.15
CA ASN A 94 -2.19 7.19 -31.31
C ASN A 94 -3.50 6.51 -30.86
N LEU A 95 -4.40 7.21 -30.16
CA LEU A 95 -5.61 6.63 -29.54
C LEU A 95 -6.89 6.75 -30.38
N ASN A 96 -6.82 7.26 -31.61
CA ASN A 96 -8.02 7.58 -32.40
C ASN A 96 -8.89 6.37 -32.79
N SER A 97 -8.41 5.13 -32.67
CA SER A 97 -9.18 3.93 -33.03
C SER A 97 -9.64 3.04 -31.86
N LYS A 98 -9.29 3.34 -30.60
CA LYS A 98 -9.53 2.42 -29.44
C LYS A 98 -9.94 3.09 -28.12
N ARG A 99 -10.64 4.23 -28.16
CA ARG A 99 -11.12 4.89 -26.93
C ARG A 99 -12.22 4.09 -26.23
N ILE A 100 -12.13 3.99 -24.91
CA ILE A 100 -13.07 3.21 -24.09
C ILE A 100 -14.21 4.10 -23.60
N SER A 101 -15.40 3.52 -23.42
CA SER A 101 -16.54 4.23 -22.85
C SER A 101 -16.30 4.63 -21.39
N ILE A 102 -16.75 5.83 -21.02
CA ILE A 102 -16.78 6.30 -19.62
C ILE A 102 -17.98 5.72 -18.86
N GLU A 103 -18.97 5.18 -19.58
CA GLU A 103 -20.25 4.73 -19.01
C GLU A 103 -20.13 3.71 -17.86
N PRO A 104 -19.21 2.73 -17.86
CA PRO A 104 -19.05 1.84 -16.71
C PRO A 104 -18.68 2.60 -15.42
N LEU A 105 -17.75 3.55 -15.52
CA LEU A 105 -17.38 4.42 -14.40
C LEU A 105 -18.54 5.35 -14.00
N ARG A 106 -19.25 5.92 -14.98
CA ARG A 106 -20.44 6.75 -14.71
C ARG A 106 -21.50 5.95 -13.95
N ASN A 107 -21.86 4.77 -14.45
CA ASN A 107 -22.83 3.89 -13.80
C ASN A 107 -22.40 3.49 -12.40
N PHE A 108 -21.11 3.19 -12.20
CA PHE A 108 -20.57 2.87 -10.88
C PHE A 108 -20.73 4.06 -9.90
N VAL A 109 -20.34 5.27 -10.30
CA VAL A 109 -20.47 6.48 -9.47
C VAL A 109 -21.94 6.77 -9.16
N TYR A 110 -22.82 6.73 -10.16
CA TYR A 110 -24.25 7.01 -9.97
C TYR A 110 -24.97 5.94 -9.13
N LYS A 111 -24.49 4.70 -9.15
CA LYS A 111 -25.03 3.60 -8.34
C LYS A 111 -24.70 3.75 -6.86
N TYR A 112 -23.46 4.11 -6.53
CA TYR A 112 -22.97 4.04 -5.15
C TYR A 112 -22.84 5.39 -4.44
N ILE A 113 -22.92 6.52 -5.15
CA ILE A 113 -22.75 7.84 -4.54
C ILE A 113 -24.07 8.62 -4.54
N ASP A 114 -24.52 8.96 -3.33
CA ASP A 114 -25.65 9.83 -3.08
C ASP A 114 -25.15 11.22 -2.67
N GLU A 115 -25.40 12.22 -3.53
CA GLU A 115 -24.91 13.58 -3.31
C GLU A 115 -25.52 14.25 -2.07
N ASP A 116 -26.80 14.01 -1.77
CA ASP A 116 -27.43 14.65 -0.61
C ASP A 116 -26.83 14.07 0.69
N LYS A 117 -26.49 12.77 0.72
CA LYS A 117 -25.77 12.19 1.87
C LYS A 117 -24.37 12.76 2.04
N VAL A 118 -23.61 12.95 0.96
CA VAL A 118 -22.27 13.59 1.05
C VAL A 118 -22.38 15.02 1.56
N ARG A 119 -23.33 15.81 1.04
CA ARG A 119 -23.52 17.22 1.43
C ARG A 119 -24.01 17.41 2.85
N ASN A 120 -24.78 16.47 3.39
CA ASN A 120 -25.32 16.52 4.75
C ASN A 120 -24.40 15.83 5.77
N SER A 121 -23.20 15.42 5.37
CA SER A 121 -22.23 14.78 6.25
C SER A 121 -21.53 15.76 7.18
N ASP A 122 -21.23 15.33 8.40
CA ASP A 122 -20.31 16.04 9.30
C ASP A 122 -18.85 15.99 8.80
N LEU A 123 -18.53 15.05 7.89
CA LEU A 123 -17.22 14.95 7.25
C LEU A 123 -17.15 15.86 6.02
N LYS A 124 -16.25 16.85 6.06
CA LYS A 124 -15.98 17.67 4.88
C LYS A 124 -15.36 16.85 3.76
N PHE A 125 -16.03 16.75 2.62
CA PHE A 125 -15.53 16.03 1.45
C PHE A 125 -14.86 16.98 0.45
N GLY A 126 -13.70 16.61 -0.07
CA GLY A 126 -13.03 17.31 -1.17
C GLY A 126 -12.40 16.40 -2.21
N LEU A 127 -12.22 16.94 -3.42
CA LEU A 127 -11.62 16.23 -4.54
C LEU A 127 -10.71 17.11 -5.38
N VAL A 128 -9.91 16.47 -6.23
CA VAL A 128 -9.07 17.14 -7.23
C VAL A 128 -9.44 16.71 -8.64
N THR A 129 -9.57 17.67 -9.55
CA THR A 129 -9.63 17.43 -11.01
C THR A 129 -8.87 18.53 -11.74
N ILE A 130 -8.58 18.34 -13.03
CA ILE A 130 -8.00 19.36 -13.89
C ILE A 130 -9.03 19.75 -14.93
N ASN A 131 -9.45 21.01 -14.92
CA ASN A 131 -10.33 21.58 -15.93
C ASN A 131 -9.47 22.05 -17.11
N LEU A 132 -9.53 21.32 -18.22
CA LEU A 132 -8.74 21.59 -19.43
C LEU A 132 -9.29 22.77 -20.24
N THR A 133 -10.59 23.04 -20.15
CA THR A 133 -11.22 24.19 -20.81
C THR A 133 -10.70 25.49 -20.22
N ASP A 134 -10.71 25.58 -18.89
CA ASP A 134 -10.30 26.79 -18.16
C ASP A 134 -8.80 26.78 -17.79
N ARG A 135 -8.12 25.66 -18.02
CA ARG A 135 -6.68 25.43 -17.76
C ARG A 135 -6.29 25.64 -16.29
N VAL A 136 -7.11 25.13 -15.39
CA VAL A 136 -6.90 25.23 -13.94
C VAL A 136 -6.96 23.87 -13.27
N VAL A 137 -6.17 23.71 -12.21
CA VAL A 137 -6.33 22.59 -11.27
C VAL A 137 -7.43 22.99 -10.28
N GLU A 138 -8.46 22.17 -10.18
CA GLU A 138 -9.61 22.40 -9.32
C GLU A 138 -9.50 21.48 -8.10
N GLU A 139 -9.07 22.05 -6.97
CA GLU A 139 -9.15 21.43 -5.64
C GLU A 139 -10.43 21.96 -4.97
N LYS A 140 -11.48 21.14 -4.97
CA LYS A 140 -12.84 21.57 -4.61
C LYS A 140 -13.33 20.83 -3.39
N PHE A 141 -13.90 21.54 -2.42
CA PHE A 141 -14.77 20.92 -1.43
C PHE A 141 -16.19 20.83 -1.98
N VAL A 142 -17.01 19.97 -1.38
CA VAL A 142 -18.38 19.73 -1.84
C VAL A 142 -19.23 21.02 -1.87
N GLU A 143 -18.94 21.98 -0.99
CA GLU A 143 -19.59 23.29 -0.92
C GLU A 143 -19.26 24.17 -2.14
N ASP A 144 -18.11 23.95 -2.79
CA ASP A 144 -17.68 24.69 -3.98
C ASP A 144 -18.30 24.12 -5.27
N ILE A 145 -18.97 22.97 -5.20
CA ILE A 145 -19.54 22.26 -6.34
C ILE A 145 -21.05 22.56 -6.41
N PRO A 146 -21.60 22.98 -7.56
CA PRO A 146 -23.04 23.20 -7.70
C PRO A 146 -23.88 21.97 -7.35
N LYS A 147 -25.03 22.18 -6.70
CA LYS A 147 -25.95 21.08 -6.36
C LYS A 147 -26.39 20.34 -7.63
N GLY A 148 -26.34 19.02 -7.59
CA GLY A 148 -26.64 18.10 -8.69
C GLY A 148 -25.42 17.71 -9.54
N GLN A 149 -24.25 18.33 -9.32
CA GLN A 149 -23.04 18.10 -10.12
C GLN A 149 -21.94 17.32 -9.38
N LEU A 150 -22.14 16.89 -8.13
CA LEU A 150 -21.07 16.24 -7.37
C LEU A 150 -20.55 14.98 -8.05
N ARG A 151 -21.47 14.12 -8.50
CA ARG A 151 -21.14 12.87 -9.20
C ARG A 151 -20.33 13.13 -10.48
N ASP A 152 -20.67 14.17 -11.22
CA ASP A 152 -19.95 14.58 -12.42
C ASP A 152 -18.52 15.04 -12.12
N TYR A 153 -18.31 15.80 -11.04
CA TYR A 153 -16.97 16.19 -10.59
C TYR A 153 -16.16 15.00 -10.09
N ILE A 154 -16.79 14.01 -9.46
CA ILE A 154 -16.13 12.75 -9.08
C ILE A 154 -15.70 11.97 -10.33
N ILE A 155 -16.55 11.89 -11.36
CA ILE A 155 -16.19 11.28 -12.65
C ILE A 155 -15.05 12.05 -13.32
N ALA A 156 -15.08 13.39 -13.29
CA ALA A 156 -14.02 14.25 -13.79
C ALA A 156 -12.68 14.00 -13.07
N SER A 157 -12.71 13.76 -11.75
CA SER A 157 -11.53 13.41 -10.95
C SER A 157 -10.88 12.08 -11.39
N CYS A 158 -11.64 11.19 -12.03
CA CYS A 158 -11.20 9.89 -12.53
C CYS A 158 -10.95 9.86 -14.05
N TYR A 159 -11.04 11.01 -14.75
CA TYR A 159 -11.09 11.04 -16.21
C TYR A 159 -9.72 10.83 -16.86
N LEU A 160 -9.47 9.62 -17.37
CA LEU A 160 -8.22 9.28 -18.05
C LEU A 160 -8.27 9.59 -19.56
N PRO A 161 -7.13 9.93 -20.21
CA PRO A 161 -7.08 10.25 -21.64
C PRO A 161 -7.58 9.16 -22.59
N ILE A 162 -7.62 7.91 -22.11
CA ILE A 162 -8.10 6.74 -22.85
C ILE A 162 -9.61 6.74 -23.07
N PHE A 163 -10.36 7.45 -22.23
CA PHE A 163 -11.80 7.54 -22.41
C PHE A 163 -12.16 8.30 -23.69
N LYS A 164 -13.35 8.02 -24.22
CA LYS A 164 -13.97 8.87 -25.25
C LYS A 164 -14.00 10.31 -24.74
N ARG A 165 -13.77 11.29 -25.62
CA ARG A 165 -13.77 12.70 -25.22
C ARG A 165 -15.21 13.18 -25.12
N GLU A 166 -15.68 13.33 -23.91
CA GLU A 166 -17.02 13.84 -23.59
C GLU A 166 -16.84 15.07 -22.69
N LEU A 167 -17.71 16.05 -22.89
CA LEU A 167 -17.74 17.23 -22.03
C LEU A 167 -18.59 16.91 -20.80
N ILE A 168 -18.06 17.19 -19.62
CA ILE A 168 -18.80 17.13 -18.37
C ILE A 168 -19.26 18.55 -18.07
N ASN A 169 -20.57 18.78 -18.03
CA ASN A 169 -21.15 20.12 -17.84
C ASN A 169 -20.61 21.17 -18.81
N GLY A 170 -20.37 20.77 -20.07
CA GLY A 170 -19.85 21.65 -21.13
C GLY A 170 -18.34 21.90 -21.08
N LYS A 171 -17.60 21.30 -20.13
CA LYS A 171 -16.15 21.47 -19.98
C LYS A 171 -15.39 20.16 -20.15
N ALA A 172 -14.14 20.26 -20.58
CA ALA A 172 -13.23 19.13 -20.69
C ALA A 172 -12.43 18.97 -19.41
N TYR A 173 -12.32 17.74 -18.91
CA TYR A 173 -11.63 17.43 -17.66
C TYR A 173 -10.58 16.34 -17.83
N LEU A 174 -9.68 16.28 -16.86
CA LEU A 174 -8.66 15.25 -16.70
C LEU A 174 -8.54 14.87 -15.22
N ASP A 175 -8.19 13.61 -14.97
CA ASP A 175 -7.93 13.07 -13.65
C ASP A 175 -6.99 13.97 -12.83
N GLY A 176 -7.35 14.27 -11.58
CA GLY A 176 -6.59 15.17 -10.71
C GLY A 176 -5.18 14.67 -10.40
N GLY A 177 -4.93 13.37 -10.55
CA GLY A 177 -3.66 12.72 -10.25
C GLY A 177 -2.52 13.12 -11.17
N PHE A 178 -2.83 13.78 -12.30
CA PHE A 178 -1.81 14.40 -13.15
C PHE A 178 -1.26 15.71 -12.58
N ALA A 179 -1.92 16.31 -11.59
CA ALA A 179 -1.49 17.54 -10.93
C ALA A 179 -1.22 17.33 -9.43
N ASN A 180 -2.16 16.70 -8.71
CA ASN A 180 -2.05 16.47 -7.28
C ASN A 180 -2.62 15.10 -6.90
N GLN A 181 -1.73 14.10 -6.85
CA GLN A 181 -2.10 12.71 -6.57
C GLN A 181 -2.40 12.44 -5.08
N ILE A 182 -1.82 13.23 -4.18
CA ILE A 182 -1.98 13.10 -2.71
C ILE A 182 -2.38 14.47 -2.18
N PRO A 183 -3.68 14.79 -2.12
CA PRO A 183 -4.15 16.15 -1.85
C PRO A 183 -4.09 16.55 -0.37
N TYR A 184 -2.98 16.27 0.31
CA TYR A 184 -2.80 16.56 1.73
C TYR A 184 -2.82 18.07 2.02
N ASN A 185 -2.41 18.89 1.05
CA ASN A 185 -2.44 20.34 1.13
C ASN A 185 -3.87 20.87 1.37
N MET A 186 -4.91 20.19 0.87
CA MET A 186 -6.30 20.54 1.16
C MET A 186 -6.65 20.39 2.64
N VAL A 187 -6.09 19.36 3.30
CA VAL A 187 -6.26 19.11 4.74
C VAL A 187 -5.46 20.12 5.56
N GLU A 188 -4.22 20.44 5.16
CA GLU A 188 -3.41 21.46 5.83
C GLU A 188 -4.05 22.85 5.79
N ARG A 189 -4.70 23.23 4.66
CA ARG A 189 -5.46 24.48 4.56
C ARG A 189 -6.62 24.59 5.55
N LEU A 190 -7.11 23.45 6.05
CA LEU A 190 -8.12 23.40 7.12
C LEU A 190 -7.51 23.43 8.53
N GLY A 191 -6.18 23.54 8.66
CA GLY A 191 -5.48 23.49 9.95
C GLY A 191 -5.50 22.11 10.61
N MET A 192 -5.69 21.05 9.83
CA MET A 192 -5.81 19.68 10.31
C MET A 192 -4.54 18.87 10.03
N ARG A 193 -4.26 17.87 10.86
CA ARG A 193 -3.14 16.94 10.65
C ARG A 193 -3.53 15.88 9.61
N PRO A 194 -2.74 15.69 8.53
CA PRO A 194 -3.04 14.69 7.52
C PRO A 194 -2.81 13.25 7.99
N VAL A 195 -3.80 12.39 7.72
CA VAL A 195 -3.66 10.93 7.73
C VAL A 195 -3.77 10.45 6.30
N ILE A 196 -2.64 10.06 5.72
CA ILE A 196 -2.50 9.76 4.30
C ILE A 196 -2.53 8.24 4.12
N ILE A 197 -3.52 7.77 3.37
CA ILE A 197 -3.57 6.38 2.89
C ILE A 197 -3.16 6.35 1.42
N ARG A 198 -1.98 5.78 1.20
CA ARG A 198 -1.39 5.63 -0.12
C ARG A 198 -2.03 4.49 -0.90
N ALA A 199 -2.02 4.61 -2.21
CA ALA A 199 -2.38 3.56 -3.16
C ALA A 199 -1.12 2.92 -3.78
N ASN A 200 0.04 3.59 -3.67
CA ASN A 200 1.31 3.11 -4.19
C ASN A 200 2.30 2.85 -3.05
N PRO A 201 3.30 1.97 -3.27
CA PRO A 201 4.29 1.65 -2.24
C PRO A 201 5.09 2.85 -1.77
N ASN A 202 5.80 2.67 -0.66
CA ASN A 202 6.70 3.65 -0.02
C ASN A 202 7.93 3.98 -0.88
N ASP A 203 7.73 4.54 -2.08
CA ASP A 203 8.75 5.32 -2.78
C ASP A 203 8.45 6.80 -2.56
N PHE A 204 9.24 7.42 -1.66
CA PHE A 204 9.16 8.84 -1.32
C PHE A 204 10.30 9.64 -1.93
N ARG A 205 11.13 9.04 -2.81
CA ARG A 205 12.44 9.60 -3.21
C ARG A 205 12.38 10.98 -3.86
N ASN A 206 11.19 11.50 -4.18
CA ASN A 206 10.96 12.86 -4.65
C ASN A 206 9.67 13.50 -4.09
N MET A 207 9.21 13.06 -2.91
CA MET A 207 7.97 13.54 -2.29
C MET A 207 8.25 14.22 -0.96
N ILE A 208 7.87 15.49 -0.85
CA ILE A 208 7.84 16.22 0.43
C ILE A 208 6.46 15.98 1.03
N MET A 209 6.43 15.24 2.14
CA MET A 209 5.24 15.03 2.97
C MET A 209 5.34 15.94 4.21
N PRO A 210 4.20 16.36 4.80
CA PRO A 210 4.21 17.09 6.06
C PRO A 210 4.88 16.26 7.16
N SER A 211 5.73 16.90 7.99
CA SER A 211 6.54 16.19 8.99
C SER A 211 5.72 15.47 10.07
N ASP A 212 4.51 15.96 10.34
CA ASP A 212 3.59 15.37 11.30
C ASP A 212 2.57 14.41 10.63
N ALA A 213 2.56 14.27 9.31
CA ALA A 213 1.60 13.40 8.63
C ALA A 213 1.72 11.94 9.10
N ILE A 214 0.57 11.28 9.27
CA ILE A 214 0.54 9.83 9.48
C ILE A 214 0.37 9.17 8.12
N VAL A 215 1.38 8.41 7.68
CA VAL A 215 1.36 7.75 6.37
C VAL A 215 1.23 6.23 6.52
N ILE A 216 0.21 5.69 5.85
CA ILE A 216 -0.06 4.26 5.68
C ILE A 216 0.08 3.95 4.19
N ALA A 217 0.84 2.92 3.85
CA ALA A 217 1.13 2.59 2.47
C ALA A 217 1.47 1.10 2.33
N PRO A 218 1.15 0.49 1.18
CA PRO A 218 1.48 -0.90 0.92
C PRO A 218 2.99 -1.11 0.89
N SER A 219 3.46 -2.27 1.34
CA SER A 219 4.89 -2.62 1.31
C SER A 219 5.41 -2.87 -0.11
N GLU A 220 4.55 -3.33 -1.02
CA GLU A 220 4.89 -3.65 -2.40
C GLU A 220 3.71 -3.34 -3.35
N LYS A 221 3.98 -3.42 -4.65
CA LYS A 221 2.95 -3.22 -5.67
C LYS A 221 2.18 -4.52 -5.88
N TYR A 222 0.98 -4.63 -5.31
CA TYR A 222 0.14 -5.83 -5.40
C TYR A 222 -0.63 -5.95 -6.72
N VAL A 223 -1.14 -4.82 -7.25
CA VAL A 223 -1.93 -4.80 -8.48
C VAL A 223 -1.54 -3.66 -9.41
N GLU A 224 -1.86 -3.84 -10.69
CA GLU A 224 -1.83 -2.74 -11.66
C GLU A 224 -3.00 -1.79 -11.45
N THR A 225 -2.85 -0.53 -11.87
CA THR A 225 -3.85 0.52 -11.66
C THR A 225 -5.22 0.22 -12.31
N MET A 226 -5.28 -0.66 -13.32
CA MET A 226 -6.51 -0.98 -14.04
C MET A 226 -7.01 -2.42 -13.79
N ASP A 227 -6.42 -3.12 -12.82
CA ASP A 227 -6.76 -4.50 -12.48
C ASP A 227 -7.88 -4.55 -11.43
N PHE A 228 -9.12 -4.30 -11.87
CA PHE A 228 -10.31 -4.22 -11.01
C PHE A 228 -10.90 -5.58 -10.62
N ASN A 229 -10.07 -6.64 -10.53
CA ASN A 229 -10.52 -7.97 -10.16
C ASN A 229 -11.12 -8.00 -8.73
N PRO A 230 -12.36 -8.48 -8.53
CA PRO A 230 -13.00 -8.51 -7.21
C PRO A 230 -12.23 -9.31 -6.14
N ASN A 231 -11.64 -10.46 -6.51
CA ASN A 231 -10.88 -11.29 -5.56
C ASN A 231 -9.62 -10.56 -5.08
N LYS A 232 -8.93 -9.86 -5.99
CA LYS A 232 -7.78 -9.02 -5.64
C LYS A 232 -8.21 -7.81 -4.80
N SER A 233 -9.40 -7.28 -5.04
CA SER A 233 -9.94 -6.15 -4.25
C SER A 233 -10.18 -6.56 -2.79
N ASP A 234 -10.73 -7.76 -2.55
CA ASP A 234 -10.91 -8.28 -1.18
C ASP A 234 -9.56 -8.48 -0.47
N GLU A 235 -8.59 -9.07 -1.17
CA GLU A 235 -7.23 -9.23 -0.67
C GLU A 235 -6.58 -7.86 -0.34
N LEU A 236 -6.68 -6.87 -1.23
CA LEU A 236 -6.17 -5.52 -1.00
C LEU A 236 -6.81 -4.84 0.22
N MET A 237 -8.12 -4.98 0.41
CA MET A 237 -8.80 -4.48 1.61
C MET A 237 -8.20 -5.12 2.87
N ARG A 238 -8.00 -6.44 2.86
CA ARG A 238 -7.37 -7.13 4.00
C ARG A 238 -5.94 -6.62 4.22
N ILE A 239 -5.14 -6.49 3.17
CA ILE A 239 -3.77 -5.95 3.26
C ILE A 239 -3.77 -4.55 3.89
N GLY A 240 -4.63 -3.64 3.42
CA GLY A 240 -4.76 -2.29 3.99
C GLY A 240 -5.13 -2.29 5.47
N TYR A 241 -6.04 -3.19 5.88
CA TYR A 241 -6.41 -3.37 7.28
C TYR A 241 -5.20 -3.80 8.13
N PHE A 242 -4.48 -4.84 7.71
CA PHE A 242 -3.34 -5.36 8.47
C PHE A 242 -2.12 -4.42 8.45
N ASP A 243 -1.85 -3.72 7.35
CA ASP A 243 -0.76 -2.73 7.26
C ASP A 243 -1.03 -1.52 8.17
N THR A 244 -2.29 -1.10 8.27
CA THR A 244 -2.70 -0.08 9.24
C THR A 244 -2.43 -0.56 10.66
N TYR A 245 -2.85 -1.78 11.00
CA TYR A 245 -2.55 -2.38 12.30
C TYR A 245 -1.04 -2.50 12.55
N LYS A 246 -0.25 -2.89 11.53
CA LYS A 246 1.21 -2.94 11.59
C LYS A 246 1.80 -1.60 12.02
N LYS A 247 1.36 -0.51 11.36
CA LYS A 247 1.80 0.86 11.66
C LYS A 247 1.49 1.26 13.10
N PHE A 248 0.27 1.05 13.57
CA PHE A 248 -0.18 1.59 14.86
C PHE A 248 0.08 0.68 16.07
N LYS A 249 0.22 -0.63 15.85
CA LYS A 249 0.57 -1.60 16.91
C LYS A 249 2.06 -1.96 16.92
N GLY A 250 2.85 -1.44 15.98
CA GLY A 250 4.27 -1.75 15.87
C GLY A 250 4.53 -3.22 15.56
N LEU A 251 3.70 -3.83 14.70
CA LEU A 251 3.88 -5.23 14.32
C LEU A 251 5.16 -5.37 13.49
N LEU A 252 5.87 -6.47 13.71
CA LEU A 252 7.09 -6.85 12.99
C LEU A 252 6.75 -7.60 11.69
N GLY A 253 7.71 -7.62 10.78
CA GLY A 253 7.64 -8.34 9.51
C GLY A 253 7.44 -7.43 8.30
N LYS A 254 7.96 -7.86 7.14
CA LYS A 254 7.77 -7.18 5.85
C LYS A 254 6.43 -7.59 5.23
N LYS A 255 6.17 -8.89 5.08
CA LYS A 255 4.95 -9.47 4.49
C LYS A 255 3.96 -9.97 5.54
N TYR A 256 4.43 -10.61 6.60
CA TYR A 256 3.63 -11.10 7.70
C TYR A 256 3.49 -10.05 8.81
N TYR A 257 2.65 -10.37 9.79
CA TYR A 257 2.27 -9.48 10.87
C TYR A 257 2.53 -10.20 12.19
N VAL A 258 3.61 -9.87 12.87
CA VAL A 258 3.98 -10.49 14.15
C VAL A 258 3.89 -9.45 15.25
N LYS A 259 3.26 -9.77 16.38
CA LYS A 259 3.25 -8.88 17.54
C LYS A 259 4.70 -8.57 17.96
N PRO A 260 5.00 -7.34 18.40
CA PRO A 260 6.33 -7.04 18.92
C PRO A 260 6.60 -7.89 20.16
N PHE A 261 7.84 -8.38 20.28
CA PHE A 261 8.38 -9.12 21.42
C PHE A 261 9.79 -8.62 21.70
N ASP A 262 10.29 -8.89 22.91
CA ASP A 262 11.55 -8.32 23.38
C ASP A 262 12.78 -9.06 22.82
N GLU A 263 13.96 -8.42 22.94
CA GLU A 263 15.20 -9.00 22.42
C GLU A 263 15.69 -10.21 23.22
N VAL A 264 15.32 -10.32 24.50
CA VAL A 264 15.73 -11.43 25.37
C VAL A 264 14.99 -12.71 24.95
N GLU A 265 13.70 -12.61 24.68
CA GLU A 265 12.88 -13.68 24.14
C GLU A 265 13.36 -14.11 22.75
N ALA A 266 13.65 -13.13 21.89
CA ALA A 266 14.17 -13.38 20.54
C ALA A 266 15.50 -14.15 20.59
N ASP A 267 16.44 -13.68 21.41
CA ASP A 267 17.76 -14.25 21.63
C ASP A 267 17.69 -15.67 22.21
N LYS A 268 16.84 -15.89 23.22
CA LYS A 268 16.58 -17.22 23.78
C LYS A 268 16.14 -18.20 22.69
N LEU A 269 15.19 -17.79 21.85
CA LEU A 269 14.66 -18.66 20.80
C LEU A 269 15.68 -18.90 19.67
N LEU A 270 16.44 -17.88 19.27
CA LEU A 270 17.54 -18.04 18.31
C LEU A 270 18.58 -19.05 18.82
N ARG A 271 18.95 -18.98 20.11
CA ARG A 271 19.86 -19.97 20.71
C ARG A 271 19.26 -21.38 20.71
N GLU A 272 18.02 -21.52 21.15
CA GLU A 272 17.32 -22.82 21.18
C GLU A 272 17.26 -23.46 19.79
N LEU A 273 17.06 -22.67 18.74
CA LEU A 273 16.94 -23.16 17.36
C LEU A 273 18.28 -23.51 16.70
N TYR A 274 19.33 -22.72 16.97
CA TYR A 274 20.51 -22.70 16.11
C TYR A 274 21.87 -22.72 16.81
N PHE A 275 21.96 -22.51 18.14
CA PHE A 275 23.26 -22.38 18.82
C PHE A 275 24.15 -23.61 18.64
N GLU A 276 23.62 -24.81 18.92
CA GLU A 276 24.37 -26.07 18.76
C GLU A 276 24.67 -26.38 17.29
N LYS A 277 23.84 -25.89 16.37
CA LYS A 277 23.99 -26.14 14.92
C LYS A 277 25.10 -25.33 14.27
N VAL A 278 25.62 -24.28 14.92
CA VAL A 278 26.73 -23.47 14.38
C VAL A 278 27.94 -24.33 14.03
N LYS A 279 28.21 -25.37 14.83
CA LYS A 279 29.29 -26.33 14.58
C LYS A 279 29.07 -27.12 13.30
N GLU A 280 27.84 -27.57 13.09
CA GLU A 280 27.45 -28.34 11.90
C GLU A 280 27.60 -27.51 10.62
N TYR A 281 27.28 -26.22 10.67
CA TYR A 281 27.37 -25.35 9.48
C TYR A 281 28.78 -24.97 9.09
N SER A 282 29.71 -25.02 10.03
CA SER A 282 31.06 -24.50 9.81
C SER A 282 32.12 -25.57 9.62
N ASN A 283 31.85 -26.82 10.00
CA ASN A 283 32.83 -27.91 9.99
C ASN A 283 34.17 -27.55 10.66
N LEU A 284 34.15 -26.60 11.61
CA LEU A 284 35.32 -26.07 12.30
C LEU A 284 35.08 -26.04 13.81
N GLN A 285 36.12 -26.34 14.59
CA GLN A 285 36.14 -26.04 16.03
C GLN A 285 36.56 -24.59 16.25
N PHE A 286 35.83 -23.90 17.10
CA PHE A 286 36.10 -22.51 17.49
C PHE A 286 36.46 -22.43 18.97
N GLU A 287 37.29 -21.46 19.33
CA GLU A 287 37.62 -21.18 20.74
C GLU A 287 36.42 -20.62 21.53
N SER A 288 35.53 -19.87 20.87
CA SER A 288 34.30 -19.35 21.47
C SER A 288 33.10 -19.47 20.54
N GLU A 289 32.20 -20.38 20.87
CA GLU A 289 30.93 -20.60 20.16
C GLU A 289 30.00 -19.40 20.25
N TYR A 290 29.99 -18.74 21.41
CA TYR A 290 29.23 -17.51 21.63
C TYR A 290 29.67 -16.40 20.68
N ARG A 291 30.98 -16.11 20.60
CA ARG A 291 31.47 -15.10 19.66
C ARG A 291 31.11 -15.45 18.22
N LYS A 292 31.25 -16.72 17.83
CA LYS A 292 30.88 -17.15 16.47
C LYS A 292 29.39 -16.97 16.18
N PHE A 293 28.54 -17.29 17.15
CA PHE A 293 27.09 -17.15 17.02
C PHE A 293 26.67 -15.69 16.87
N TYR A 294 27.14 -14.79 17.75
CA TYR A 294 26.71 -13.39 17.76
C TYR A 294 27.45 -12.48 16.78
N GLU A 295 28.75 -12.72 16.55
CA GLU A 295 29.59 -11.82 15.72
C GLU A 295 29.61 -12.23 14.23
N GLU A 296 29.25 -13.48 13.91
CA GLU A 296 29.32 -13.97 12.53
C GLU A 296 28.05 -14.65 12.03
N PHE A 297 27.47 -15.58 12.78
CA PHE A 297 26.32 -16.38 12.35
C PHE A 297 25.03 -15.54 12.24
N ILE A 298 24.60 -14.90 13.33
CA ILE A 298 23.41 -14.02 13.32
C ILE A 298 23.58 -12.87 12.30
N PRO A 299 24.71 -12.13 12.27
CA PRO A 299 24.91 -11.08 11.27
C PRO A 299 24.84 -11.57 9.81
N SER A 300 25.30 -12.80 9.53
CA SER A 300 25.16 -13.38 8.19
C SER A 300 23.70 -13.60 7.82
N ILE A 301 22.90 -14.13 8.74
CA ILE A 301 21.46 -14.33 8.51
C ILE A 301 20.80 -12.97 8.28
N ALA A 302 21.06 -11.99 9.15
CA ALA A 302 20.52 -10.64 9.03
C ALA A 302 20.86 -9.98 7.68
N ALA A 303 22.11 -10.13 7.22
CA ALA A 303 22.55 -9.62 5.93
C ALA A 303 21.79 -10.26 4.76
N ASN A 304 21.61 -11.59 4.78
CA ASN A 304 20.87 -12.31 3.72
C ASN A 304 19.36 -12.03 3.75
N LEU A 305 18.80 -11.73 4.93
CA LEU A 305 17.43 -11.23 5.08
C LEU A 305 17.27 -9.74 4.68
N LYS A 306 18.38 -9.07 4.32
CA LYS A 306 18.45 -7.65 3.96
C LYS A 306 17.87 -6.78 5.07
N LEU A 307 18.32 -7.01 6.30
CA LEU A 307 18.06 -6.15 7.45
C LEU A 307 19.09 -5.00 7.49
N GLU A 308 18.72 -3.88 8.11
CA GLU A 308 19.62 -2.76 8.32
C GLU A 308 20.73 -3.12 9.32
N SER A 309 21.87 -2.41 9.32
CA SER A 309 23.02 -2.77 10.15
C SER A 309 22.79 -2.68 11.67
N ASN A 310 21.78 -1.93 12.09
CA ASN A 310 21.34 -1.75 13.47
C ASN A 310 20.13 -2.64 13.84
N TYR A 311 19.97 -3.77 13.14
CA TYR A 311 18.86 -4.70 13.36
C TYR A 311 18.78 -5.20 14.82
N LYS A 312 17.56 -5.54 15.24
CA LYS A 312 17.27 -6.24 16.49
C LYS A 312 17.16 -7.74 16.30
N TYR A 313 17.37 -8.51 17.37
CA TYR A 313 17.20 -9.97 17.30
C TYR A 313 15.76 -10.39 16.99
N SER A 314 14.77 -9.61 17.41
CA SER A 314 13.37 -9.84 17.06
C SER A 314 13.11 -9.67 15.56
N GLU A 315 13.86 -8.81 14.86
CA GLU A 315 13.77 -8.64 13.41
C GLU A 315 14.43 -9.80 12.66
N VAL A 316 15.56 -10.32 13.16
CA VAL A 316 16.20 -11.53 12.61
C VAL A 316 15.24 -12.71 12.71
N LEU A 317 14.69 -12.94 13.90
CA LEU A 317 13.77 -14.05 14.13
C LEU A 317 12.48 -13.91 13.32
N THR A 318 11.93 -12.69 13.21
CA THR A 318 10.76 -12.43 12.37
C THR A 318 11.09 -12.65 10.90
N GLY A 319 12.25 -12.20 10.40
CA GLY A 319 12.64 -12.41 9.02
C GLY A 319 12.88 -13.89 8.68
N LEU A 320 13.42 -14.67 9.63
CA LEU A 320 13.48 -16.13 9.50
C LEU A 320 12.08 -16.74 9.41
N PHE A 321 11.18 -16.35 10.31
CA PHE A 321 9.78 -16.78 10.24
C PHE A 321 9.16 -16.46 8.89
N GLU A 322 9.33 -15.25 8.35
CA GLU A 322 8.78 -14.88 7.05
C GLU A 322 9.36 -15.70 5.90
N TYR A 323 10.68 -15.93 5.90
CA TYR A 323 11.34 -16.77 4.90
C TYR A 323 10.66 -18.15 4.82
N PHE A 324 10.48 -18.74 5.99
CA PHE A 324 9.89 -20.04 6.19
C PHE A 324 8.39 -20.08 5.91
N ALA A 325 7.65 -19.08 6.37
CA ALA A 325 6.22 -18.94 6.15
C ALA A 325 5.88 -18.90 4.65
N ASN A 326 6.68 -18.17 3.87
CA ASN A 326 6.55 -18.10 2.41
C ASN A 326 6.77 -19.46 1.72
N LYS A 327 7.67 -20.30 2.24
CA LYS A 327 7.99 -21.61 1.65
C LYS A 327 6.96 -22.69 2.00
N HIS A 328 6.28 -22.56 3.13
CA HIS A 328 5.40 -23.59 3.69
C HIS A 328 3.91 -23.22 3.68
N ASN A 329 3.50 -22.25 2.85
CA ASN A 329 2.10 -21.80 2.73
C ASN A 329 1.45 -21.47 4.09
N ILE A 330 2.23 -20.90 5.01
CA ILE A 330 1.70 -20.43 6.28
C ILE A 330 0.74 -19.28 6.00
N GLU A 331 -0.41 -19.33 6.68
CA GLU A 331 -1.54 -18.41 6.50
C GLU A 331 -1.10 -16.94 6.41
N TYR A 332 -1.37 -16.32 5.26
CA TYR A 332 -1.12 -14.90 5.05
C TYR A 332 -2.26 -14.05 5.64
N LEU A 333 -1.98 -12.79 6.01
CA LEU A 333 -2.97 -11.85 6.59
C LEU A 333 -3.55 -12.35 7.92
N LYS A 334 -2.65 -12.66 8.85
CA LYS A 334 -2.92 -13.03 10.23
C LYS A 334 -1.89 -12.40 11.15
N ILE A 335 -2.32 -11.98 12.33
CA ILE A 335 -1.42 -11.50 13.39
C ILE A 335 -0.95 -12.72 14.20
N TYR A 336 0.35 -12.95 14.20
CA TYR A 336 1.02 -13.98 14.96
C TYR A 336 1.57 -13.42 16.27
N ASP A 337 1.55 -14.21 17.34
CA ASP A 337 2.36 -13.96 18.53
C ASP A 337 3.66 -14.79 18.51
N ILE A 338 4.52 -14.54 19.50
CA ILE A 338 5.81 -15.22 19.61
C ILE A 338 5.65 -16.74 19.85
N GLU A 339 4.58 -17.17 20.53
CA GLU A 339 4.33 -18.59 20.81
C GLU A 339 4.01 -19.33 19.51
N GLN A 340 3.12 -18.77 18.69
CA GLN A 340 2.77 -19.30 17.38
C GLN A 340 3.98 -19.28 16.44
N LEU A 341 4.73 -18.18 16.41
CA LEU A 341 5.97 -18.08 15.63
C LEU A 341 6.98 -19.15 16.07
N SER A 342 7.18 -19.31 17.38
CA SER A 342 8.08 -20.31 17.94
C SER A 342 7.65 -21.73 17.57
N ALA A 343 6.35 -22.02 17.62
CA ALA A 343 5.83 -23.34 17.28
C ALA A 343 6.08 -23.67 15.80
N ILE A 344 5.92 -22.70 14.91
CA ILE A 344 6.19 -22.85 13.48
C ILE A 344 7.68 -23.08 13.23
N LEU A 345 8.56 -22.28 13.84
CA LEU A 345 10.01 -22.41 13.68
C LEU A 345 10.57 -23.69 14.31
N LYS A 346 9.92 -24.24 15.34
CA LYS A 346 10.31 -25.50 15.99
C LYS A 346 9.68 -26.74 15.35
N ALA A 347 8.74 -26.58 14.40
CA ALA A 347 8.15 -27.71 13.72
C ALA A 347 9.25 -28.53 13.01
N ARG A 348 9.18 -29.86 13.11
CA ARG A 348 10.18 -30.75 12.47
C ARG A 348 10.10 -30.63 10.94
N GLY A 349 11.24 -30.77 10.26
CA GLY A 349 11.34 -30.69 8.80
C GLY A 349 12.29 -29.57 8.34
N ASP A 350 11.87 -28.79 7.34
CA ASP A 350 12.69 -27.74 6.69
C ASP A 350 13.22 -26.64 7.63
N PHE A 351 12.65 -26.49 8.83
CA PHE A 351 13.09 -25.52 9.83
C PHE A 351 14.31 -26.00 10.64
N GLU A 352 14.63 -27.29 10.58
CA GLU A 352 15.76 -27.88 11.29
C GLU A 352 17.10 -27.42 10.70
N LYS A 353 17.14 -27.12 9.39
CA LYS A 353 18.34 -26.60 8.74
C LYS A 353 18.09 -25.29 8.02
N LEU A 354 18.88 -24.27 8.35
CA LEU A 354 18.93 -23.05 7.55
C LEU A 354 19.42 -23.37 6.13
N PRO A 355 18.71 -22.88 5.09
CA PRO A 355 19.16 -23.02 3.71
C PRO A 355 20.50 -22.32 3.48
N GLU A 356 21.30 -22.85 2.55
CA GLU A 356 22.63 -22.31 2.22
C GLU A 356 22.59 -20.84 1.83
N GLU A 357 21.52 -20.38 1.19
CA GLU A 357 21.33 -18.99 0.79
C GLU A 357 21.41 -18.02 1.98
N LEU A 358 20.84 -18.41 3.13
CA LEU A 358 20.90 -17.62 4.38
C LEU A 358 22.26 -17.71 5.08
N LEU A 359 23.05 -18.73 4.76
CA LEU A 359 24.36 -19.01 5.34
C LEU A 359 25.54 -18.59 4.43
N SER A 360 25.25 -18.14 3.21
CA SER A 360 26.25 -17.86 2.18
C SER A 360 27.38 -16.93 2.67
N ALA A 361 27.04 -15.82 3.34
CA ALA A 361 28.01 -14.88 3.90
C ALA A 361 28.82 -15.48 5.07
N PHE A 362 28.21 -16.33 5.89
CA PHE A 362 28.87 -17.07 6.98
C PHE A 362 29.89 -18.07 6.42
N ASN A 363 29.48 -18.84 5.40
CA ASN A 363 30.33 -19.83 4.74
C ASN A 363 31.53 -19.18 4.05
N ILE A 364 31.33 -18.04 3.37
CA ILE A 364 32.41 -17.25 2.75
C ILE A 364 33.42 -16.78 3.80
N LYS A 365 32.96 -16.21 4.92
CA LYS A 365 33.85 -15.77 6.02
C LYS A 365 34.68 -16.93 6.57
N ILE A 366 34.05 -18.10 6.74
CA ILE A 366 34.74 -19.32 7.18
C ILE A 366 35.82 -19.75 6.18
N LEU A 367 35.50 -19.79 4.89
CA LEU A 367 36.44 -20.12 3.83
C LEU A 367 37.63 -19.15 3.79
N MET A 368 37.38 -17.84 3.90
CA MET A 368 38.45 -16.83 3.94
C MET A 368 39.38 -17.00 5.15
N ASN A 369 38.83 -17.25 6.34
CA ASN A 369 39.62 -17.48 7.54
C ASN A 369 40.47 -18.76 7.47
N LYS A 370 40.08 -19.74 6.65
CA LYS A 370 40.86 -20.96 6.38
C LYS A 370 42.02 -20.73 5.40
N VAL A 371 41.88 -19.78 4.47
CA VAL A 371 42.92 -19.44 3.47
C VAL A 371 43.97 -18.49 4.04
N LEU A 372 43.59 -17.67 5.03
CA LEU A 372 44.48 -16.70 5.69
C LEU A 372 45.26 -17.28 6.88
N ARG A 373 44.98 -18.51 7.29
CA ARG A 373 45.78 -19.31 8.23
C ARG A 373 46.63 -20.29 7.46
#